data_AF-A0A3L7UKG9-F1
#
_entry.id   AF-A0A3L7UKG9-F1
#
_cell.length_a   1.000
_cell.length_b   1.000
_cell.length_c   1.000
_cell.angle_alpha   90.00
_cell.angle_beta   90.00
_cell.angle_gamma   90.00
#
_symmetry.space_group_name_H-M   'P 1'
#
loop_
_entity.id
_entity.type
_entity.pdbx_description
1 polymer ?
#
loop_
_entity_poly.entity_id
_entity_poly.type
_entity_poly.pdbx_seq_one_letter_code
_entity_poly.pdbx_strand_id
1 'polypeptide(L)' 'MIHGTKDTDVPYFCSTDMARELTKHGVKHELLTLEGAEHGLRDGDPKRVAEANARALEFIKEQLAAKK' A
#
# COMPACT_ATOMS: atom_id res chain seq x y z
N MET A 1 -1.66 -2.33 1.33
CA MET A 1 -2.02 -0.96 0.96
C MET A 1 -0.88 -0.35 0.17
N ILE A 2 -1.18 0.49 -0.81
CA ILE A 2 -0.19 1.30 -1.55
C ILE A 2 -0.65 2.75 -1.45
N HIS A 3 0.23 3.68 -1.06
CA HIS A 3 -0.15 5.08 -0.88
C HIS A 3 0.96 6.02 -1.36
N GLY A 4 0.57 7.10 -2.05
CA GLY A 4 1.49 8.14 -2.51
C GLY A 4 1.72 9.22 -1.44
N THR A 5 2.96 9.67 -1.23
CA THR A 5 3.24 10.67 -0.16
C THR A 5 2.71 12.07 -0.44
N LYS A 6 2.24 12.33 -1.66
CA LYS A 6 1.66 13.61 -2.09
C LYS A 6 0.18 13.51 -2.44
N ASP A 7 -0.51 12.44 -2.08
CA ASP A 7 -1.96 12.33 -2.30
C ASP A 7 -2.70 13.46 -1.55
N THR A 8 -3.29 14.38 -2.32
CA THR A 8 -4.06 15.54 -1.84
C THR A 8 -5.55 15.26 -1.72
N ASP A 9 -6.04 14.16 -2.30
CA ASP A 9 -7.42 13.71 -2.16
C ASP A 9 -7.57 12.96 -0.82
N VAL A 10 -6.59 12.12 -0.48
CA VAL A 10 -6.53 11.34 0.76
C VAL A 10 -5.15 11.46 1.40
N PRO A 11 -5.01 12.17 2.53
CA PRO A 11 -3.73 12.35 3.20
C PRO A 11 -3.03 11.04 3.55
N TYR A 12 -1.71 10.99 3.36
CA TYR A 12 -0.87 9.81 3.60
C TYR A 12 -1.02 9.23 5.03
N PHE A 13 -1.28 10.07 6.03
CA PHE A 13 -1.42 9.63 7.41
C PHE A 13 -2.58 8.65 7.62
N CYS A 14 -3.63 8.69 6.79
CA CYS A 14 -4.76 7.77 6.88
C CYS A 14 -4.31 6.31 6.71
N SER A 15 -3.42 6.06 5.73
CA SER A 15 -2.86 4.73 5.50
C SER A 15 -1.84 4.32 6.57
N THR A 16 -1.03 5.26 7.09
CA THR A 16 -0.10 4.95 8.18
C THR A 16 -0.81 4.65 9.49
N ASP A 17 -1.90 5.36 9.80
CA ASP A 17 -2.73 5.10 10.98
C ASP A 17 -3.43 3.75 10.90
N MET A 18 -3.92 3.38 9.71
CA MET A 18 -4.47 2.06 9.46
C MET A 18 -3.41 0.96 9.66
N ALA A 19 -2.21 1.13 9.09
CA ALA A 19 -1.10 0.18 9.29
C ALA A 19 -0.76 0.02 10.78
N ARG A 20 -0.72 1.13 11.52
CA ARG A 20 -0.46 1.13 12.96
C ARG A 20 -1.51 0.33 13.73
N GLU A 21 -2.79 0.52 13.47
CA GLU A 21 -3.85 -0.25 14.13
C GLU A 21 -3.83 -1.73 13.72
N LEU A 22 -3.62 -2.05 12.44
CA LEU A 22 -3.50 -3.44 11.97
C LEU A 22 -2.31 -4.15 12.64
N THR A 23 -1.18 -3.46 12.80
CA THR A 23 -0.01 -3.96 13.55
C THR A 23 -0.38 -4.25 15.00
N LYS A 24 -1.02 -3.30 15.68
CA LYS A 24 -1.45 -3.41 17.08
C LYS A 24 -2.37 -4.61 17.31
N HIS A 25 -3.21 -4.94 16.33
CA HIS A 25 -4.14 -6.07 16.39
C HIS A 25 -3.58 -7.38 15.82
N GLY A 26 -2.29 -7.43 15.42
CA GLY A 26 -1.66 -8.64 14.89
C GLY A 26 -2.22 -9.08 13.53
N VAL A 27 -2.87 -8.18 12.80
CA VAL A 27 -3.41 -8.47 11.46
C VAL A 27 -2.27 -8.35 10.45
N LYS A 28 -2.00 -9.42 9.68
CA LYS A 28 -1.00 -9.37 8.61
C LYS A 28 -1.41 -8.32 7.58
N HIS A 29 -0.55 -7.34 7.36
CA HIS A 29 -0.76 -6.22 6.44
C HIS A 29 0.59 -5.69 5.94
N GLU A 30 0.55 -4.90 4.87
CA GLU A 30 1.71 -4.20 4.32
C GLU A 30 1.27 -2.82 3.85
N LEU A 31 2.13 -1.81 4.05
CA LEU A 31 1.99 -0.47 3.48
C LEU A 31 3.19 -0.18 2.60
N LEU A 32 2.94 -0.03 1.29
CA LEU A 32 3.94 0.37 0.32
C LEU A 32 3.80 1.86 0.04
N THR A 33 4.85 2.61 0.33
CA THR A 33 4.87 4.07 0.20
C THR A 33 5.59 4.49 -1.08
N LEU A 34 4.89 5.24 -1.93
CA LEU A 34 5.43 5.79 -3.17
C LEU A 34 5.74 7.28 -2.99
N GLU A 35 7.03 7.58 -2.93
CA GLU A 35 7.50 8.96 -2.75
C GLU A 35 7.12 9.84 -3.94
N GLY A 36 6.53 10.99 -3.63
CA GLY A 36 6.15 11.99 -4.64
C GLY A 36 4.89 11.66 -5.43
N ALA A 37 4.35 10.44 -5.30
CA ALA A 37 3.14 10.03 -5.98
C ALA A 37 1.91 10.69 -5.35
N GLU A 38 0.99 11.11 -6.21
CA GLU A 38 -0.29 11.74 -5.88
C GLU A 38 -1.40 10.67 -5.86
N HIS A 39 -2.66 11.08 -5.83
CA HIS A 39 -3.83 10.21 -5.86
C HIS A 39 -3.83 9.30 -7.09
N GLY A 40 -4.21 8.03 -6.92
CA GLY A 40 -4.09 7.03 -7.96
C GLY A 40 -2.64 6.70 -8.37
N LEU A 41 -1.66 7.11 -7.55
CA LEU A 41 -0.23 6.95 -7.79
C LEU A 41 0.27 7.72 -9.03
N ARG A 42 -0.49 8.72 -9.50
CA ARG A 42 -0.05 9.62 -10.58
C ARG A 42 1.20 10.36 -10.12
N ASP A 43 2.11 10.64 -11.04
CA ASP A 43 3.42 11.26 -10.77
C ASP A 43 4.44 10.40 -10.00
N GLY A 44 4.07 9.17 -9.59
CA GLY A 44 5.02 8.20 -9.06
C GLY A 44 5.97 7.66 -10.14
N ASP A 45 7.17 7.24 -9.73
CA ASP A 45 8.09 6.53 -10.63
C ASP A 45 7.41 5.28 -11.21
N PRO A 46 7.23 5.18 -12.54
CA PRO A 46 6.54 4.05 -13.16
C PRO A 46 7.09 2.67 -12.77
N LYS A 47 8.40 2.57 -12.53
CA LYS A 47 9.02 1.31 -12.08
C LYS A 47 8.57 0.95 -10.67
N ARG A 48 8.62 1.90 -9.74
CA ARG A 48 8.19 1.69 -8.36
C ARG A 48 6.69 1.42 -8.26
N VAL A 49 5.88 2.06 -9.10
CA VAL A 49 4.44 1.77 -9.20
C VAL A 49 4.21 0.33 -9.68
N ALA A 50 4.92 -0.12 -10.72
CA ALA A 50 4.82 -1.49 -11.21
C ALA A 50 5.24 -2.53 -10.16
N GLU A 51 6.34 -2.28 -9.45
CA GLU A 51 6.82 -3.12 -8.35
C GLU A 51 5.81 -3.19 -7.20
N ALA A 52 5.22 -2.05 -6.80
CA ALA A 52 4.21 -2.01 -5.75
C ALA A 52 2.95 -2.79 -6.14
N ASN A 53 2.51 -2.68 -7.40
CA ASN A 53 1.38 -3.45 -7.92
C ASN A 53 1.68 -4.95 -7.96
N ALA A 54 2.90 -5.35 -8.37
CA ALA A 54 3.31 -6.74 -8.35
C ALA A 54 3.29 -7.32 -6.91
N ARG A 55 3.85 -6.58 -5.94
CA ARG A 55 3.83 -6.99 -4.53
C ARG A 55 2.41 -7.10 -3.97
N ALA A 56 1.52 -6.17 -4.32
CA ALA A 56 0.12 -6.27 -3.90
C ALA A 56 -0.57 -7.53 -4.46
N LEU A 57 -0.29 -7.90 -5.71
CA LEU A 57 -0.82 -9.12 -6.30
C LEU A 57 -0.28 -10.37 -5.61
N GLU A 58 1.02 -10.41 -5.29
CA GLU A 58 1.62 -11.50 -4.51
C GLU A 58 0.98 -11.62 -3.12
N PHE A 59 0.83 -10.51 -2.40
CA PHE A 59 0.18 -10.48 -1.10
C PHE A 59 -1.25 -11.06 -1.18
N ILE A 60 -2.04 -10.65 -2.18
CA ILE A 60 -3.39 -11.19 -2.39
C ILE A 60 -3.35 -12.71 -2.63
N LYS A 61 -2.44 -13.19 -3.48
CA LYS A 61 -2.27 -14.63 -3.74
C LYS A 61 -1.91 -15.40 -2.48
N GLU A 62 -0.98 -14.89 -1.67
CA GLU A 62 -0.62 -15.48 -0.37
C GLU A 62 -1.84 -15.59 0.55
N GLN A 63 -2.63 -14.52 0.68
CA GLN A 63 -3.82 -14.52 1.55
C GLN A 63 -4.93 -15.44 1.05
N LEU A 64 -5.10 -15.57 -0.26
CA LEU A 64 -6.09 -16.49 -0.85
C LEU A 64 -5.63 -17.94 -0.76
N ALA A 65 -4.33 -18.21 -0.94
CA ALA A 65 -3.77 -19.56 -0.81
C ALA A 65 -3.76 -20.04 0.65
N ALA A 66 -3.47 -19.17 1.61
CA ALA A 66 -3.48 -19.48 3.04
C ALA A 66 -4.89 -19.75 3.61
N LYS A 67 -5.95 -19.49 2.83
CA LYS A 67 -7.34 -19.74 3.21
C LYS A 67 -7.92 -21.04 2.62
N LYS A 68 -7.11 -21.88 1.98
CA LYS A 68 -7.45 -23.26 1.62
C LYS A 68 -7.01 -24.23 2.70
#